data_AF-A0A3M3AUP4-F1
#
_entry.id   AF-A0A3M3AUP4-F1
#
_cell.length_a   1.000
_cell.length_b   1.000
_cell.length_c   1.000
_cell.angle_alpha   90.00
_cell.angle_beta   90.00
_cell.angle_gamma   90.00
#
_symmetry.space_group_name_H-M   'P 1'
#
loop_
_entity.id
_entity.type
_entity.pdbx_description
1 polymer ?
#
loop_
_entity_poly.entity_id
_entity_poly.type
_entity_poly.pdbx_seq_one_letter_code
_entity_poly.pdbx_strand_id
1 'polypeptide(L)'
;MVNAALNQWKDTHAARLSQYSAVRVSGRVSAVRGILLECKIPAAKVGDLCEVSKADGSFLLAEIVGFTQECTLLSALGAPDGIQVGAPI
;
A
#
# COMPACT_ATOMS: atom_id res chain seq x y z
N MET A 1 -28.86 -32.03 -2.66
CA MET A 1 -27.41 -31.82 -2.90
C MET A 1 -27.09 -30.51 -3.64
N VAL A 2 -27.96 -29.97 -4.50
CA VAL A 2 -27.73 -28.68 -5.23
C VAL A 2 -27.56 -27.46 -4.30
N ASN A 3 -28.26 -27.41 -3.17
CA ASN A 3 -28.20 -26.27 -2.24
C ASN A 3 -26.87 -26.13 -1.49
N ALA A 4 -26.11 -27.22 -1.29
CA ALA A 4 -24.87 -27.16 -0.51
C ALA A 4 -23.76 -26.42 -1.29
N ALA A 5 -23.56 -26.77 -2.56
CA ALA A 5 -22.60 -26.10 -3.43
C ALA A 5 -22.95 -24.61 -3.64
N LEU A 6 -24.24 -24.30 -3.81
CA LEU A 6 -24.70 -22.91 -3.95
C LEU A 6 -24.49 -22.09 -2.68
N ASN A 7 -24.76 -22.66 -1.50
CA ASN A 7 -24.52 -21.99 -0.22
C ASN A 7 -23.02 -21.75 -0.01
N GLN A 8 -22.17 -22.75 -0.28
CA GLN A 8 -20.72 -22.59 -0.18
C GLN A 8 -20.18 -21.50 -1.11
N TRP A 9 -20.66 -21.46 -2.37
CA TRP A 9 -20.33 -20.41 -3.31
C TRP A 9 -20.70 -19.02 -2.76
N LYS A 10 -21.95 -18.87 -2.29
CA LYS A 10 -22.45 -17.62 -1.72
C LYS A 10 -21.62 -17.17 -0.52
N ASP A 11 -21.35 -18.07 0.43
CA ASP A 11 -20.64 -17.74 1.66
C ASP A 11 -19.18 -17.34 1.36
N THR A 12 -18.53 -18.03 0.41
CA THR A 12 -17.18 -17.67 -0.07
C THR A 12 -17.16 -16.27 -0.68
N HIS A 13 -18.13 -15.94 -1.53
CA HIS A 13 -18.20 -14.62 -2.17
C HIS A 13 -18.56 -13.51 -1.17
N ALA A 14 -19.47 -13.77 -0.24
CA ALA A 14 -19.83 -12.83 0.82
C ALA A 14 -18.63 -12.53 1.73
N ALA A 15 -17.86 -13.55 2.12
CA ALA A 15 -16.64 -13.37 2.92
C ALA A 15 -15.55 -12.58 2.16
N ARG A 16 -15.40 -12.81 0.85
CA ARG A 16 -14.46 -12.03 0.03
C ARG A 16 -14.86 -10.55 -0.06
N LEU A 17 -16.15 -10.27 -0.25
CA LEU A 17 -16.65 -8.90 -0.39
C LEU A 17 -16.67 -8.15 0.95
N SER A 18 -16.88 -8.84 2.08
CA SER A 18 -16.88 -8.19 3.40
C SER A 18 -15.52 -7.64 3.81
N GLN A 19 -14.43 -8.15 3.22
CA GLN A 19 -13.06 -7.68 3.46
C GLN A 19 -12.59 -6.62 2.45
N TYR A 20 -13.41 -6.30 1.44
CA TYR A 20 -13.04 -5.38 0.37
C TYR A 20 -13.07 -3.92 0.84
N SER A 21 -12.00 -3.16 0.58
CA SER A 21 -11.98 -1.71 0.76
C SER A 21 -12.38 -1.01 -0.53
N ALA A 22 -13.53 -0.33 -0.53
CA ALA A 22 -14.02 0.43 -1.68
C ALA A 22 -13.29 1.78 -1.89
N VAL A 23 -12.29 2.08 -1.05
CA VAL A 23 -11.50 3.31 -1.13
C VAL A 23 -10.02 2.98 -1.33
N ARG A 24 -9.34 3.83 -2.09
CA ARG A 24 -7.87 3.83 -2.18
C ARG A 24 -7.32 4.79 -1.12
N VAL A 25 -6.50 4.27 -0.23
CA VAL A 25 -5.69 5.08 0.68
C VAL A 25 -4.53 5.66 -0.12
N SER A 26 -4.28 6.96 0.03
CA SER A 26 -3.14 7.61 -0.61
C SER A 26 -2.42 8.53 0.35
N GLY A 27 -1.15 8.78 0.05
CA GLY A 27 -0.27 9.62 0.82
C GLY A 27 0.74 10.33 -0.07
N ARG A 28 1.80 10.84 0.55
CA ARG A 28 2.91 11.48 -0.15
C ARG A 28 4.25 11.18 0.47
N VAL A 29 5.28 11.06 -0.36
CA VAL A 29 6.67 11.03 0.07
C VAL A 29 7.04 12.36 0.71
N SER A 30 7.58 12.29 1.93
CA SER A 30 8.08 13.44 2.68
C SER A 30 9.60 13.55 2.60
N ALA A 31 10.33 12.43 2.58
CA ALA A 31 11.77 12.40 2.36
C ALA A 31 12.22 11.08 1.73
N VAL A 32 13.37 11.13 1.03
CA VAL A 32 14.03 9.98 0.43
C VAL A 32 15.43 9.87 1.05
N ARG A 33 15.71 8.77 1.77
CA ARG A 33 17.00 8.50 2.43
C ARG A 33 17.57 7.18 1.93
N GLY A 34 18.02 7.17 0.68
CA GLY A 34 18.39 5.94 0.00
C GLY A 34 17.18 5.00 -0.07
N ILE A 35 17.35 3.76 0.37
CA ILE A 35 16.29 2.73 0.34
C ILE A 35 15.13 3.03 1.29
N LEU A 36 15.34 3.86 2.33
CA LEU A 36 14.30 4.20 3.29
C LEU A 36 13.56 5.46 2.81
N LEU A 37 12.25 5.36 2.70
CA LEU A 37 11.36 6.47 2.37
C LEU A 37 10.57 6.87 3.61
N GLU A 38 10.42 8.18 3.82
CA GLU A 38 9.50 8.71 4.82
C GLU A 38 8.27 9.24 4.10
N CYS A 39 7.09 8.85 4.54
CA CYS A 39 5.81 9.22 3.92
C CYS A 39 4.79 9.69 4.95
N LYS A 40 3.76 10.39 4.48
CA LYS A 40 2.53 10.69 5.24
C LYS A 40 1.39 9.90 4.61
N ILE A 41 0.94 8.85 5.29
CA ILE A 41 -0.09 7.94 4.78
C ILE A 41 -1.09 7.68 5.90
N PRO A 42 -2.40 7.97 5.70
CA PRO A 42 -3.40 7.72 6.72
C PRO A 42 -3.68 6.22 6.86
N ALA A 43 -3.99 5.76 8.07
CA ALA A 43 -4.37 4.37 8.36
C ALA A 43 -3.38 3.29 7.87
N ALA A 44 -2.10 3.66 7.71
CA ALA A 44 -1.03 2.76 7.31
C ALA A 44 -0.76 1.67 8.37
N LYS A 45 -0.37 0.47 7.91
CA LYS A 45 0.00 -0.66 8.77
C LYS A 45 1.37 -1.21 8.36
N VAL A 46 2.13 -1.69 9.33
CA VAL A 46 3.37 -2.42 9.03
C VAL A 46 3.04 -3.66 8.19
N GLY A 47 3.82 -3.90 7.15
CA GLY A 47 3.62 -4.97 6.18
C GLY A 47 2.73 -4.59 4.99
N ASP A 48 2.12 -3.40 4.99
CA ASP A 48 1.40 -2.93 3.80
C ASP A 48 2.40 -2.70 2.66
N LEU A 49 2.09 -3.27 1.50
CA LEU A 49 2.80 -2.98 0.24
C LEU A 49 2.18 -1.75 -0.41
N CYS A 50 3.04 -0.85 -0.88
CA CYS A 50 2.67 0.43 -1.47
C CYS A 50 3.33 0.62 -2.83
N GLU A 51 2.66 1.38 -3.69
CA GLU A 51 3.17 1.80 -5.00
C GLU A 51 3.59 3.27 -4.92
N VAL A 52 4.89 3.54 -4.96
CA VAL A 52 5.42 4.91 -4.94
C VAL A 52 5.64 5.40 -6.37
N SER A 53 5.00 6.50 -6.74
CA SER A 53 5.13 7.06 -8.09
C SER A 53 6.53 7.66 -8.33
N LYS A 54 7.09 7.40 -9.51
CA LYS A 54 8.32 8.02 -10.02
C LYS A 54 8.00 9.18 -10.96
N ALA A 55 8.98 10.06 -11.17
CA ALA A 55 8.84 11.21 -12.06
C ALA A 55 8.60 10.84 -13.53
N ASP A 56 9.03 9.65 -13.95
CA ASP A 56 8.83 9.11 -15.31
C ASP A 56 7.45 8.45 -15.51
N GLY A 57 6.59 8.45 -14.48
CA GLY A 57 5.26 7.84 -14.51
C GLY A 57 5.22 6.36 -14.16
N SER A 58 6.38 5.71 -13.96
CA SER A 58 6.44 4.36 -13.40
C SER A 58 6.23 4.37 -11.88
N PHE A 59 6.20 3.20 -11.25
CA PHE A 59 6.10 3.07 -9.80
C PHE A 59 7.17 2.12 -9.24
N LEU A 60 7.52 2.35 -7.98
CA LEU A 60 8.37 1.48 -7.18
C LEU A 60 7.51 0.82 -6.11
N LEU A 61 7.65 -0.50 -5.95
CA LEU A 61 7.08 -1.18 -4.80
C LEU A 61 7.89 -0.86 -3.54
N ALA A 62 7.20 -0.58 -2.44
CA ALA A 62 7.79 -0.37 -1.14
C ALA A 62 6.92 -1.02 -0.06
N GLU A 63 7.51 -1.40 1.06
CA GLU A 63 6.79 -1.99 2.20
C GLU A 63 6.85 -1.04 3.39
N ILE A 64 5.74 -0.84 4.09
CA ILE A 64 5.72 -0.12 5.36
C ILE A 64 6.43 -0.97 6.42
N VAL A 65 7.58 -0.50 6.88
CA VAL A 65 8.43 -1.21 7.87
C VAL A 65 8.30 -0.64 9.28
N GLY A 66 7.66 0.51 9.44
CA GLY A 66 7.45 1.11 10.75
C GLY A 66 6.95 2.55 10.68
N PHE A 67 7.01 3.22 11.83
CA PHE A 67 6.54 4.58 12.01
C PHE A 67 7.48 5.33 12.96
N THR A 68 7.56 6.64 12.79
CA THR A 68 8.06 7.58 13.80
C THR A 68 6.88 8.38 14.37
N GLN A 69 7.15 9.32 15.27
CA GLN A 69 6.11 10.28 15.68
C GLN A 69 5.62 11.16 14.54
N GLU A 70 6.43 11.32 13.49
CA GLU A 70 6.18 12.26 12.42
C GLU A 70 5.71 11.55 11.15
N CYS A 71 6.25 10.39 10.78
CA CYS A 71 6.04 9.81 9.46
C CYS A 71 5.92 8.29 9.47
N THR A 72 5.38 7.75 8.38
CA THR A 72 5.42 6.34 8.02
C THR A 72 6.76 6.05 7.35
N LEU A 73 7.41 4.96 7.76
CA LEU A 73 8.68 4.52 7.20
C LEU A 73 8.44 3.37 6.23
N LEU A 74 8.96 3.50 5.01
CA LEU A 74 8.88 2.47 3.99
C LEU A 74 10.27 2.03 3.56
N SER A 75 10.45 0.73 3.36
CA SER A 75 11.61 0.18 2.66
C SER A 75 11.26 0.02 1.18
N ALA A 76 12.00 0.68 0.30
CA ALA A 76 11.91 0.46 -1.13
C ALA A 76 12.31 -0.99 -1.49
N LEU A 77 11.57 -1.59 -2.43
CA LEU A 77 11.84 -2.91 -3.01
C LEU A 77 12.53 -2.77 -4.36
N GLY A 78 13.58 -1.94 -4.39
CA GLY A 78 14.33 -1.61 -5.60
C GLY A 78 14.98 -0.24 -5.51
N ALA A 79 15.57 0.21 -6.62
CA ALA A 79 16.27 1.49 -6.66
C ALA A 79 15.27 2.67 -6.61
N PRO A 80 15.42 3.59 -5.63
CA PRO A 80 14.54 4.73 -5.43
C PRO A 80 14.80 5.89 -6.41
N ASP A 81 15.65 5.67 -7.42
CA ASP A 81 15.94 6.66 -8.46
C ASP A 81 14.65 7.14 -9.12
N GLY A 82 14.52 8.47 -9.25
CA GLY A 82 13.33 9.11 -9.82
C GLY A 82 12.17 9.32 -8.85
N ILE A 83 12.26 8.88 -7.59
CA ILE A 83 11.30 9.26 -6.54
C ILE A 83 11.62 10.68 -6.04
N GLN A 84 10.58 11.49 -5.89
CA GLN A 84 10.69 12.89 -5.46
C GLN A 84 9.82 13.16 -4.23
N VAL A 85 10.21 14.17 -3.44
CA VAL A 85 9.35 14.67 -2.36
C VAL A 85 8.01 15.14 -2.95
N GLY A 86 6.92 14.78 -2.28
CA GLY A 86 5.55 15.03 -2.73
C GLY A 86 5.00 13.98 -3.70
N ALA A 87 5.82 13.01 -4.13
CA ALA A 87 5.39 11.92 -4.98
C ALA A 87 4.18 11.18 -4.37
N PRO A 88 3.13 10.90 -5.16
CA PRO A 88 2.01 10.09 -4.71
C PRO A 88 2.45 8.69 -4.32
N ILE A 89 1.83 8.20 -3.25
CA ILE A 89 1.83 6.81 -2.80
C ILE A 89 0.40 6.37 -2.51
#